data_AF-A0A7L5RWT8-F1
#
_entry.id   AF-A0A7L5RWT8-F1
#
_cell.length_a   1.000
_cell.length_b   1.000
_cell.length_c   1.000
_cell.angle_alpha   90.00
_cell.angle_beta   90.00
_cell.angle_gamma   90.00
#
_symmetry.space_group_name_H-M   'P 1'
#
loop_
_entity.id
_entity.type
_entity.pdbx_description
1 polymer ?
#
loop_
_entity_poly.entity_id
_entity_poly.type
_entity_poly.pdbx_seq_one_letter_code
_entity_poly.pdbx_strand_id
1 'polypeptide(L)'
;MNTPRQAIALSYDGIQTPTLTAKGDDQLAEEILAIAREHEVPIYENAELVKLLARMELGDAIPEALYRTIAEIIAFAWYLKGKHPEGFGAATESEPLLQLEGPSEKPGAANGKSSR
;
A
#
# COMPACT_ATOMS: atom_id res chain seq x y z
N MET A 1 15.60 -0.79 33.62
CA MET A 1 15.38 0.55 33.03
C MET A 1 14.17 0.42 32.11
N ASN A 2 13.09 1.15 32.39
CA ASN A 2 11.91 1.14 31.53
C ASN A 2 12.26 1.97 30.29
N THR A 3 12.27 1.37 29.11
CA THR A 3 12.48 2.11 27.86
C THR A 3 11.28 3.05 27.69
N PRO A 4 11.48 4.38 27.54
CA PRO A 4 10.37 5.31 27.40
C PRO A 4 9.50 4.88 26.22
N ARG A 5 8.19 4.79 26.46
CA ARG A 5 7.24 4.30 25.46
C ARG A 5 6.88 5.46 24.55
N GLN A 6 7.04 5.29 23.26
CA GLN A 6 6.70 6.30 22.26
C GLN A 6 5.56 5.80 21.38
N ALA A 7 4.65 6.70 21.00
CA ALA A 7 3.58 6.40 20.06
C ALA A 7 3.49 7.51 19.01
N ILE A 8 3.31 7.11 17.75
CA ILE A 8 3.11 7.98 16.60
C ILE A 8 1.82 7.54 15.91
N ALA A 9 0.92 8.48 15.62
CA ALA A 9 -0.28 8.25 14.83
C ALA A 9 -0.14 8.91 13.47
N LEU A 10 -0.54 8.18 12.42
CA LEU A 10 -0.56 8.64 11.05
C LEU A 10 -1.99 8.66 10.51
N SER A 11 -2.28 9.61 9.62
CA SER A 11 -3.54 9.66 8.89
C SER A 11 -3.28 9.58 7.39
N TYR A 12 -4.14 8.83 6.69
CA TYR A 12 -4.11 8.68 5.24
C TYR A 12 -5.54 8.49 4.73
N ASP A 13 -5.92 9.28 3.74
CA ASP A 13 -7.25 9.31 3.14
C ASP A 13 -7.37 8.45 1.88
N GLY A 14 -6.27 7.84 1.41
CA GLY A 14 -6.24 7.09 0.15
C GLY A 14 -5.77 7.90 -1.06
N ILE A 15 -5.61 9.22 -0.92
CA ILE A 15 -5.34 10.14 -2.05
C ILE A 15 -4.08 10.96 -1.78
N GLN A 16 -4.02 11.64 -0.64
CA GLN A 16 -2.93 12.54 -0.26
C GLN A 16 -1.82 11.83 0.50
N THR A 17 -0.62 12.39 0.52
CA THR A 17 0.49 11.83 1.30
C THR A 17 0.09 11.63 2.77
N PRO A 18 0.41 10.48 3.40
CA PRO A 18 0.16 10.27 4.81
C PRO A 18 0.79 11.37 5.67
N THR A 19 0.11 11.77 6.75
CA THR A 19 0.57 12.85 7.64
C THR A 19 0.68 12.36 9.08
N LEU A 20 1.60 12.97 9.84
CA LEU A 20 1.75 12.72 11.26
C LEU A 20 0.72 13.54 12.05
N THR A 21 -0.25 12.87 12.67
CA THR A 21 -1.39 13.53 13.35
C THR A 21 -1.28 13.53 14.87
N ALA A 22 -0.54 12.59 15.45
CA ALA A 22 -0.23 12.58 16.87
C ALA A 22 1.16 12.02 17.12
N LYS A 23 1.82 12.51 18.17
CA LYS A 23 3.03 11.92 18.74
C LYS A 23 3.04 12.15 20.25
N GLY A 24 3.58 11.20 20.99
CA GLY A 24 3.69 11.32 22.43
C GLY A 24 4.69 10.34 23.02
N ASP A 25 5.15 10.70 24.22
CA ASP A 25 6.06 9.91 25.05
C ASP A 25 5.35 9.54 26.36
N ASP A 26 5.77 8.42 26.94
CA ASP A 26 5.33 7.90 28.23
C ASP A 26 3.80 7.93 28.40
N GLN A 27 3.28 8.76 29.30
CA GLN A 27 1.84 8.83 29.57
C GLN A 27 1.03 9.22 28.34
N LEU A 28 1.51 10.18 27.54
CA LEU A 28 0.81 10.58 26.33
C LEU A 28 0.82 9.48 25.28
N ALA A 29 1.90 8.69 25.20
CA ALA A 29 1.95 7.52 24.34
C ALA A 29 0.90 6.47 24.75
N GLU A 30 0.69 6.26 26.04
CA GLU A 30 -0.34 5.36 26.56
C GLU A 30 -1.76 5.84 26.21
N GLU A 31 -2.02 7.14 26.32
CA GLU A 31 -3.30 7.75 25.94
C GLU A 31 -3.57 7.61 24.44
N ILE A 32 -2.58 7.88 23.58
CA ILE A 32 -2.70 7.66 22.13
C ILE A 32 -3.03 6.20 21.81
N LEU A 33 -2.35 5.25 22.46
CA LEU A 33 -2.59 3.82 22.26
C LEU A 33 -3.96 3.39 22.80
N ALA A 34 -4.45 3.98 23.89
CA ALA A 34 -5.77 3.71 24.44
C ALA A 34 -6.86 4.14 23.45
N ILE A 35 -6.79 5.37 22.94
CA ILE A 35 -7.71 5.91 21.93
C ILE A 35 -7.66 5.05 20.65
N ALA A 36 -6.46 4.67 20.19
CA ALA A 36 -6.31 3.81 19.02
C ALA A 36 -7.04 2.46 19.20
N ARG A 37 -6.95 1.83 20.38
CA ARG A 37 -7.67 0.60 20.69
C ARG A 37 -9.19 0.80 20.73
N GLU A 38 -9.65 1.88 21.35
CA GLU A 38 -11.08 2.22 21.45
C GLU A 38 -11.72 2.41 20.07
N HIS A 39 -10.99 3.03 19.13
CA HIS A 39 -11.47 3.28 17.77
C HIS A 39 -11.05 2.21 16.75
N GLU A 40 -10.52 1.07 17.20
CA GLU A 40 -10.05 -0.04 16.35
C GLU A 40 -9.09 0.42 15.25
N VAL A 41 -8.22 1.37 15.60
CA VAL A 41 -7.10 1.82 14.76
C VAL A 41 -6.00 0.76 14.86
N PRO A 42 -5.50 0.22 13.74
CA PRO A 42 -4.44 -0.78 13.75
C PRO A 42 -3.15 -0.26 14.41
N ILE A 43 -2.57 -1.06 15.31
CA ILE A 43 -1.34 -0.72 16.03
C ILE A 43 -0.21 -1.60 15.51
N TYR A 44 0.89 -0.96 15.11
CA TYR A 44 2.10 -1.62 14.64
C TYR A 44 3.29 -1.21 15.51
N GLU A 45 3.98 -2.21 16.09
CA GLU A 45 5.10 -1.97 17.00
C GLU A 45 6.44 -2.06 16.25
N ASN A 46 7.14 -0.93 16.13
CA ASN A 46 8.50 -0.89 15.58
C ASN A 46 9.29 0.28 16.19
N ALA A 47 10.21 -0.04 17.11
CA ALA A 47 10.96 0.96 17.86
C ALA A 47 11.83 1.88 16.98
N GLU A 48 12.43 1.35 15.91
CA GLU A 48 13.32 2.13 15.04
C GLU A 48 12.52 3.10 14.15
N LEU A 49 11.39 2.65 13.61
CA LEU A 49 10.49 3.49 12.84
C LEU A 49 9.89 4.60 13.72
N VAL A 50 9.47 4.26 14.95
CA VAL A 50 8.94 5.24 15.90
C VAL A 50 9.97 6.32 16.21
N LYS A 51 11.22 5.95 16.53
CA LYS A 51 12.31 6.92 16.75
C LYS A 51 12.58 7.80 15.53
N LEU A 52 12.44 7.25 14.33
CA LEU A 52 12.63 8.01 13.10
C LEU A 52 11.52 9.04 12.92
N LEU A 53 10.26 8.63 13.04
CA LEU A 53 9.09 9.49 12.88
C LEU A 53 8.94 10.50 14.02
N ALA A 54 9.41 10.19 15.24
CA ALA A 54 9.39 11.10 16.38
C ALA A 54 10.16 12.42 16.14
N ARG A 55 11.10 12.42 15.19
CA ARG A 55 11.86 13.61 14.78
C ARG A 55 11.07 14.58 13.90
N MET A 56 9.93 14.15 13.35
CA MET A 56 9.06 14.98 12.52
C MET A 56 8.12 15.83 13.37
N GLU A 57 7.58 16.91 12.81
CA GLU A 57 6.59 17.77 13.45
C GLU A 57 5.15 17.28 13.21
N LEU A 58 4.23 17.75 14.06
CA LEU A 58 2.80 17.47 13.88
C LEU A 58 2.31 18.17 12.62
N GLY A 59 1.59 17.44 11.77
CA GLY A 59 1.12 17.92 10.47
C GLY A 59 2.09 17.68 9.32
N ASP A 60 3.32 17.23 9.58
CA ASP A 60 4.26 16.91 8.51
C ASP A 60 3.75 15.77 7.65
N ALA A 61 3.91 15.93 6.34
CA ALA A 61 3.80 14.84 5.39
C ALA A 61 4.98 13.87 5.58
N ILE A 62 4.71 12.57 5.44
CA ILE A 62 5.77 11.56 5.46
C ILE A 62 6.84 11.88 4.38
N PRO A 63 8.14 11.72 4.66
CA PRO A 63 9.17 11.87 3.64
C PRO A 63 9.09 10.79 2.56
N GLU A 64 9.43 11.12 1.32
CA GLU A 64 9.41 10.20 0.18
C GLU A 64 10.22 8.91 0.43
N ALA A 65 11.36 9.04 1.12
CA ALA A 65 12.21 7.91 1.50
C ALA A 65 11.49 6.85 2.37
N LEU A 66 10.38 7.21 3.02
CA LEU A 66 9.57 6.33 3.87
C LEU A 66 8.25 5.91 3.23
N TYR A 67 7.90 6.42 2.05
CA TYR A 67 6.62 6.13 1.41
C TYR A 67 6.36 4.66 1.25
N ARG A 68 7.34 3.90 0.75
CA ARG A 68 7.17 2.46 0.54
C ARG A 68 6.86 1.74 1.85
N THR A 69 7.65 1.98 2.89
CA THR A 69 7.48 1.35 4.20
C THR A 69 6.13 1.70 4.83
N ILE A 70 5.74 2.98 4.78
CA ILE A 70 4.46 3.44 5.34
C ILE A 70 3.28 2.89 4.53
N ALA A 71 3.39 2.85 3.19
CA ALA A 71 2.36 2.27 2.33
C ALA A 71 2.16 0.77 2.61
N GLU A 72 3.24 0.01 2.79
CA GLU A 72 3.17 -1.42 3.15
C GLU A 72 2.45 -1.62 4.50
N ILE A 73 2.75 -0.80 5.50
CA ILE A 73 2.08 -0.86 6.82
C ILE A 73 0.59 -0.51 6.70
N ILE A 74 0.25 0.55 5.97
CA ILE A 74 -1.15 0.97 5.76
C ILE A 74 -1.92 -0.09 4.98
N ALA A 75 -1.33 -0.65 3.92
CA ALA A 75 -1.94 -1.70 3.12
C ALA A 75 -2.21 -2.95 3.97
N PHE A 76 -1.26 -3.34 4.81
CA PHE A 76 -1.44 -4.45 5.75
C PHE A 76 -2.55 -4.15 6.77
N ALA A 77 -2.55 -2.94 7.33
CA ALA A 77 -3.59 -2.48 8.25
C ALA A 77 -4.99 -2.49 7.62
N TRP A 78 -5.12 -2.09 6.36
CA TRP A 78 -6.37 -2.16 5.61
C TRP A 78 -6.79 -3.60 5.34
N TYR A 79 -5.87 -4.45 4.89
CA TYR A 79 -6.13 -5.86 4.64
C TYR A 79 -6.69 -6.57 5.89
N LEU A 80 -6.13 -6.30 7.07
CA LEU A 80 -6.64 -6.82 8.35
C LEU A 80 -8.07 -6.34 8.66
N LYS A 81 -8.45 -5.14 8.20
CA LYS A 81 -9.81 -4.59 8.33
C LYS A 81 -10.74 -5.02 7.18
N GLY A 82 -10.30 -5.93 6.31
CA GLY A 82 -11.04 -6.33 5.10
C GLY A 82 -11.17 -5.22 4.05
N LYS A 83 -10.42 -4.13 4.22
CA LYS A 83 -10.36 -3.01 3.27
C LYS A 83 -9.22 -3.23 2.30
N HIS A 84 -9.42 -2.80 1.06
CA HIS A 84 -8.38 -2.79 0.05
C HIS A 84 -8.65 -1.61 -0.89
N PRO A 85 -7.61 -1.08 -1.56
CA PRO A 85 -7.80 -0.08 -2.60
C PRO A 85 -8.66 -0.65 -3.73
N GLU A 86 -9.44 0.21 -4.39
CA GLU A 86 -10.18 -0.18 -5.59
C GLU A 86 -9.21 -0.76 -6.64
N GLY A 87 -9.55 -1.92 -7.20
CA GLY A 87 -8.70 -2.66 -8.16
C GLY A 87 -7.77 -3.72 -7.56
N PHE A 88 -7.61 -3.80 -6.23
CA PHE A 88 -6.80 -4.85 -5.58
C PHE A 88 -7.50 -6.23 -5.53
N GLY A 89 -8.83 -6.27 -5.62
CA GLY A 89 -9.66 -7.49 -5.49
C GLY A 89 -10.11 -8.15 -6.81
N ALA A 90 -9.64 -7.70 -7.97
CA ALA A 90 -10.13 -8.17 -9.28
C ALA A 90 -9.01 -8.46 -10.29
N ALA A 91 -7.99 -9.23 -9.86
CA ALA A 91 -7.06 -9.90 -10.77
C ALA A 91 -7.08 -11.40 -10.52
N THR A 92 -8.26 -11.98 -10.44
CA THR A 92 -8.47 -13.40 -10.75
C THR A 92 -9.65 -13.41 -11.69
N GLU A 93 -9.46 -13.97 -12.89
CA GLU A 93 -10.45 -14.09 -13.97
C GLU A 93 -10.61 -12.87 -14.91
N SER A 94 -9.62 -12.63 -15.79
CA SER A 94 -9.82 -12.53 -17.26
C SER A 94 -8.59 -11.95 -17.98
N GLU A 95 -7.42 -12.56 -17.86
CA GLU A 95 -6.49 -12.54 -18.99
C GLU A 95 -6.67 -13.88 -19.71
N PRO A 96 -7.26 -13.92 -20.92
CA PRO A 96 -7.01 -15.07 -21.77
C PRO A 96 -5.51 -15.10 -21.99
N LEU A 97 -4.88 -16.22 -21.60
CA LEU A 97 -3.49 -16.52 -21.94
C LEU A 97 -3.25 -16.08 -23.38
N LEU A 98 -2.22 -15.26 -23.61
CA LEU A 98 -1.73 -14.91 -24.94
C LEU A 98 -1.72 -16.17 -25.82
N GLN A 99 -2.73 -16.33 -26.67
CA GLN A 99 -2.67 -17.24 -27.80
C GLN A 99 -1.64 -16.62 -28.72
N LEU A 100 -0.41 -17.11 -28.59
CA LEU A 100 0.63 -16.99 -29.60
C LEU A 100 0.10 -17.68 -30.86
N GLU A 101 -0.70 -16.97 -31.63
CA GLU A 101 -1.02 -17.33 -33.00
C GLU A 101 0.33 -17.47 -33.72
N GLY A 102 0.67 -18.72 -34.06
CA GLY A 102 1.88 -19.04 -34.82
C GLY A 102 1.91 -18.28 -36.15
N PRO A 103 3.09 -18.08 -36.74
CA PRO A 103 3.24 -17.26 -37.92
C PRO A 103 2.40 -17.85 -39.06
N SER A 104 1.44 -17.06 -39.54
CA SER A 104 0.58 -17.33 -40.68
C SER A 104 1.37 -17.91 -41.86
N GLU A 105 1.16 -19.19 -42.17
CA GLU A 105 1.57 -19.80 -43.44
C GLU A 105 0.79 -19.14 -44.58
N LYS A 106 1.53 -18.53 -45.53
CA LYS A 106 0.95 -18.10 -46.80
C LYS A 106 0.66 -19.35 -47.65
N PRO A 107 -0.56 -19.53 -48.18
CA PRO A 107 -0.76 -20.56 -49.19
C PRO A 107 -0.21 -20.05 -50.53
N GLY A 108 0.87 -20.69 -51.00
CA GLY A 108 1.28 -20.65 -52.39
C GLY A 108 0.72 -21.86 -53.14
N ALA A 109 0.01 -21.62 -54.24
CA ALA A 109 -0.11 -22.46 -55.44
C ALA A 109 -1.05 -21.74 -56.42
N ALA A 110 -0.58 -21.09 -57.48
CA ALA A 110 -0.13 -21.64 -58.75
C ALA A 110 -1.26 -22.01 -59.74
N ASN A 111 -1.25 -21.25 -60.85
CA ASN A 111 -1.56 -21.63 -62.24
C ASN A 111 -3.00 -21.72 -62.77
N GLY A 112 -3.21 -21.07 -63.93
CA GLY A 112 -3.89 -21.74 -65.05
C GLY A 112 -4.82 -20.90 -65.97
N LYS A 113 -4.22 -20.16 -66.92
CA LYS A 113 -4.61 -20.01 -68.34
C LYS A 113 -6.04 -19.59 -68.77
N SER A 114 -6.03 -18.62 -69.71
CA SER A 114 -6.68 -18.62 -71.04
C SER A 114 -7.84 -17.65 -71.31
N SER A 115 -7.59 -16.73 -72.26
CA SER A 115 -8.46 -16.27 -73.39
C SER A 115 -9.84 -15.66 -73.05
N ARG A 116 -10.29 -14.55 -73.63
CA ARG A 116 -10.12 -13.91 -74.94
C ARG A 116 -10.24 -12.40 -74.81
#